data_AF-A0A259TZM6-F1
#
_entry.id   AF-A0A259TZM6-F1
#
_cell.length_a   1.000
_cell.length_b   1.000
_cell.length_c   1.000
_cell.angle_alpha   90.00
_cell.angle_beta   90.00
_cell.angle_gamma   90.00
#
_symmetry.space_group_name_H-M   'P 1'
#
loop_
_entity.id
_entity.type
_entity.pdbx_description
1 polymer ?
#
loop_
_entity_poly.entity_id
_entity_poly.type
_entity_poly.pdbx_seq_one_letter_code
_entity_poly.pdbx_strand_id
1 'polypeptide(L)'
;MFTRTTALLALLLSFSLVACSDNDTVAENQMEEVTDNEIAPINPEPGVPADAPEVDVASTVTTLQSGLTNIPAAAAVDNINGWIAKLEGAGFEGAEEITDNLEELRDELQEDTLDGAEIGETLVRLGELTTAAAAGASSSSQDGLMQLGTLLSEGGAMLTGTDA
;
A
#
# COMPACT_ATOMS: atom_id res chain seq x y z
N MET A 1 25.30 -3.09 39.39
CA MET A 1 26.70 -3.27 38.94
C MET A 1 26.79 -2.70 37.54
N PHE A 2 27.24 -1.45 37.39
CA PHE A 2 27.47 -0.81 36.10
C PHE A 2 28.97 -0.82 35.85
N THR A 3 29.42 -1.48 34.78
CA THR A 3 30.82 -1.43 34.37
C THR A 3 30.87 -1.00 32.90
N ARG A 4 31.42 0.21 32.71
CA ARG A 4 31.84 0.80 31.43
C ARG A 4 33.11 0.10 30.95
N THR A 5 33.26 -0.09 29.64
CA THR A 5 34.57 -0.23 29.00
C THR A 5 34.58 0.44 27.62
N THR A 6 35.78 0.90 27.27
CA THR A 6 36.10 2.07 26.45
C THR A 6 36.67 1.66 25.09
N ALA A 7 36.47 2.54 24.10
CA ALA A 7 37.23 2.83 22.87
C ALA A 7 38.31 1.84 22.35
N LEU A 8 38.32 1.66 21.01
CA LEU A 8 39.58 1.70 20.26
C LEU A 8 39.39 2.30 18.85
N LEU A 9 40.29 3.23 18.54
CA LEU A 9 40.42 4.06 17.35
C LEU A 9 41.74 3.66 16.66
N ALA A 10 41.73 3.43 15.34
CA ALA A 10 42.89 3.44 14.42
C ALA A 10 42.32 3.37 12.99
N LEU A 11 42.31 4.40 12.13
CA LEU A 11 43.36 5.25 11.55
C LEU A 11 44.38 4.48 10.69
N LEU A 12 44.14 4.42 9.38
CA LEU A 12 45.18 4.18 8.37
C LEU A 12 45.03 5.17 7.21
N LEU A 13 45.96 6.12 7.20
CA LEU A 13 46.33 6.99 6.10
C LEU A 13 47.05 6.18 5.01
N SER A 14 46.75 6.44 3.74
CA SER A 14 47.67 6.15 2.64
C SER A 14 47.59 7.30 1.63
N PHE A 15 48.66 8.08 1.63
CA PHE A 15 48.93 9.25 0.83
C PHE A 15 49.86 8.82 -0.31
N SER A 16 49.57 9.19 -1.55
CA SER A 16 50.58 9.24 -2.62
C SER A 16 50.16 10.30 -3.64
N LEU A 17 50.84 11.44 -3.57
CA LEU A 17 50.88 12.44 -4.63
C LEU A 17 51.74 11.89 -5.78
N VAL A 18 51.24 12.01 -7.01
CA VAL A 18 52.07 11.97 -8.23
C VAL A 18 52.08 13.38 -8.83
N ALA A 19 53.29 13.80 -9.21
CA ALA A 19 53.66 15.12 -9.71
C ALA A 19 53.41 15.30 -11.22
N CYS A 20 53.37 16.55 -11.65
CA CYS A 20 53.13 17.03 -13.02
C CYS A 20 54.26 16.70 -14.01
N SER A 21 53.90 16.50 -15.29
CA SER A 21 54.75 16.78 -16.46
C SER A 21 53.88 17.04 -17.69
N ASP A 22 54.14 18.15 -18.37
CA ASP A 22 53.39 18.71 -19.51
C ASP A 22 53.60 17.99 -20.87
N ASN A 23 52.54 18.05 -21.70
CA ASN A 23 52.47 18.25 -23.16
C ASN A 23 53.08 17.22 -24.16
N ASP A 24 52.21 16.54 -24.95
CA ASP A 24 52.21 16.64 -26.42
C ASP A 24 50.94 16.04 -27.07
N THR A 25 50.43 16.73 -28.08
CA THR A 25 49.21 16.42 -28.85
C THR A 25 49.46 15.43 -29.97
N VAL A 26 48.62 14.39 -30.11
CA VAL A 26 48.25 13.81 -31.43
C VAL A 26 46.80 13.33 -31.38
N ALA A 27 45.99 13.84 -32.31
CA ALA A 27 44.63 13.40 -32.57
C ALA A 27 44.61 12.01 -33.21
N GLU A 28 43.58 11.21 -32.92
CA GLU A 28 42.75 10.52 -33.92
C GLU A 28 41.70 9.61 -33.27
N ASN A 29 40.44 9.94 -33.54
CA ASN A 29 39.24 9.10 -33.62
C ASN A 29 39.15 7.83 -32.75
N GLN A 30 38.23 7.83 -31.79
CA GLN A 30 36.94 7.14 -31.97
C GLN A 30 35.97 7.32 -30.79
N MET A 31 34.72 7.53 -31.18
CA MET A 31 33.47 7.17 -30.51
C MET A 31 32.93 8.12 -29.45
N GLU A 32 31.70 8.54 -29.74
CA GLU A 32 30.84 9.47 -29.05
C GLU A 32 30.17 8.77 -27.86
N GLU A 33 30.32 9.31 -26.65
CA GLU A 33 29.41 9.04 -25.54
C GLU A 33 28.85 10.38 -25.05
N VAL A 34 27.72 10.71 -25.65
CA VAL A 34 26.66 11.63 -25.20
C VAL A 34 26.58 11.71 -23.66
N THR A 35 26.99 12.86 -23.09
CA THR A 35 26.13 13.96 -22.58
C THR A 35 25.14 13.59 -21.48
N ASP A 36 25.15 14.46 -20.46
CA ASP A 36 24.08 14.67 -19.48
C ASP A 36 23.73 13.46 -18.60
N ASN A 37 24.37 13.43 -17.43
CA ASN A 37 23.77 12.81 -16.26
C ASN A 37 22.61 13.70 -15.77
N GLU A 38 21.59 13.84 -16.63
CA GLU A 38 20.22 14.07 -16.21
C GLU A 38 19.91 12.89 -15.29
N ILE A 39 19.82 13.18 -13.99
CA ILE A 39 19.22 12.25 -13.05
C ILE A 39 17.82 12.03 -13.58
N ALA A 40 17.61 10.89 -14.25
CA ALA A 40 16.32 10.47 -14.71
C ALA A 40 15.33 10.66 -13.56
N PRO A 41 14.12 11.20 -13.83
CA PRO A 41 13.08 11.23 -12.82
C PRO A 41 12.96 9.83 -12.24
N ILE A 42 12.88 9.77 -10.90
CA ILE A 42 12.58 8.55 -10.16
C ILE A 42 11.35 7.96 -10.84
N ASN A 43 11.57 6.94 -11.67
CA ASN A 43 10.49 6.27 -12.36
C ASN A 43 9.68 5.60 -11.26
N PRO A 44 8.40 5.97 -11.04
CA PRO A 44 7.57 5.27 -10.07
C PRO A 44 7.61 3.78 -10.41
N GLU A 45 7.65 2.93 -9.38
CA GLU A 45 7.68 1.47 -9.57
C GLU A 45 6.68 1.03 -10.65
N PRO A 46 7.06 0.12 -11.56
CA PRO A 46 6.13 -0.41 -12.56
C PRO A 46 4.96 -1.09 -11.84
N GLY A 47 3.76 -0.49 -11.89
CA GLY A 47 2.54 -1.13 -11.41
C GLY A 47 1.53 -0.20 -10.74
N VAL A 48 1.91 0.98 -10.26
CA VAL A 48 0.94 1.91 -9.65
C VAL A 48 0.51 2.94 -10.69
N PRO A 49 -0.77 2.99 -11.11
CA PRO A 49 -1.29 4.11 -11.85
C PRO A 49 -1.04 5.37 -11.03
N ALA A 50 -0.34 6.35 -11.58
CA ALA A 50 -0.01 7.60 -10.88
C ALA A 50 -1.25 8.38 -10.39
N ASP A 51 -2.45 7.98 -10.81
CA ASP A 51 -3.75 8.59 -10.50
C ASP A 51 -4.67 7.69 -9.63
N ALA A 52 -4.20 6.55 -9.09
CA ALA A 52 -5.04 5.75 -8.19
C ALA A 52 -5.29 6.50 -6.85
N PRO A 53 -6.53 6.51 -6.32
CA PRO A 53 -6.81 7.18 -5.06
C PRO A 53 -5.97 6.56 -3.93
N GLU A 54 -5.27 7.40 -3.17
CA GLU A 54 -4.54 6.93 -1.99
C GLU A 54 -5.54 6.40 -0.95
N VAL A 55 -5.48 5.10 -0.69
CA VAL A 55 -6.26 4.45 0.37
C VAL A 55 -5.37 3.98 1.51
N ASP A 56 -5.88 4.18 2.73
CA ASP A 56 -5.26 3.68 3.95
C ASP A 56 -6.32 3.22 4.97
N VAL A 57 -5.89 2.37 5.89
CA VAL A 57 -6.76 1.72 6.88
C VAL A 57 -7.42 2.77 7.78
N ALA A 58 -6.67 3.77 8.25
CA ALA A 58 -7.18 4.75 9.21
C ALA A 58 -8.24 5.67 8.60
N SER A 59 -8.04 6.12 7.35
CA SER A 59 -9.01 6.88 6.59
C SER A 59 -10.30 6.09 6.33
N THR A 60 -10.16 4.81 5.95
CA THR A 60 -11.30 3.92 5.70
C THR A 60 -12.09 3.65 6.99
N VAL A 61 -11.41 3.39 8.10
CA VAL A 61 -12.03 3.25 9.43
C VAL A 61 -12.80 4.51 9.81
N THR A 62 -12.21 5.69 9.64
CA THR A 62 -12.87 6.97 9.97
C THR A 62 -14.14 7.17 9.15
N THR A 63 -14.09 6.80 7.86
CA THR A 63 -15.24 6.87 6.96
C THR A 63 -16.35 5.93 7.42
N LEU A 64 -16.03 4.66 7.71
CA LEU A 64 -17.02 3.66 8.15
C LEU A 64 -17.64 3.97 9.51
N GLN A 65 -16.90 4.60 10.43
CA GLN A 65 -17.44 5.06 11.72
C GLN A 65 -18.54 6.11 11.58
N SER A 66 -18.62 6.82 10.45
CA SER A 66 -19.74 7.73 10.18
C SER A 66 -21.05 6.97 9.89
N GLY A 67 -20.98 5.65 9.69
CA GLY A 67 -22.08 4.77 9.34
C GLY A 67 -22.01 4.35 7.87
N LEU A 68 -22.07 3.05 7.61
CA LEU A 68 -21.94 2.47 6.28
C LEU A 68 -22.91 3.08 5.25
N THR A 69 -24.17 3.27 5.64
CA THR A 69 -25.23 3.81 4.77
C THR A 69 -25.16 5.33 4.58
N ASN A 70 -24.27 6.03 5.29
CA ASN A 70 -24.02 7.45 5.10
C ASN A 70 -22.99 7.73 3.99
N ILE A 71 -22.34 6.69 3.46
CA ILE A 71 -21.34 6.80 2.40
C ILE A 71 -22.06 6.79 1.05
N PRO A 72 -21.88 7.80 0.18
CA PRO A 72 -22.41 7.75 -1.17
C PRO A 72 -21.83 6.57 -1.96
N ALA A 73 -22.66 5.83 -2.71
CA ALA A 73 -22.23 4.63 -3.46
C ALA A 73 -21.01 4.90 -4.36
N ALA A 74 -20.98 6.04 -5.07
CA ALA A 74 -19.84 6.42 -5.90
C ALA A 74 -18.53 6.58 -5.07
N ALA A 75 -18.61 7.17 -3.87
CA ALA A 75 -17.45 7.32 -3.00
C ALA A 75 -17.00 5.98 -2.40
N ALA A 76 -17.93 5.07 -2.12
CA ALA A 76 -17.62 3.71 -1.69
C ALA A 76 -16.88 2.95 -2.81
N VAL A 77 -17.39 3.01 -4.05
CA VAL A 77 -16.77 2.41 -5.24
C VAL A 77 -15.35 2.95 -5.46
N ASP A 78 -15.14 4.26 -5.34
CA ASP A 78 -13.79 4.86 -5.48
C ASP A 78 -12.83 4.35 -4.40
N ASN A 79 -13.29 4.22 -3.15
CA ASN A 79 -12.48 3.68 -2.07
C ASN A 79 -12.14 2.19 -2.30
N ILE A 80 -13.12 1.40 -2.74
CA ILE A 80 -12.95 -0.03 -3.07
C ILE A 80 -11.93 -0.21 -4.19
N ASN A 81 -12.03 0.58 -5.26
CA ASN A 81 -11.07 0.55 -6.37
C ASN A 81 -9.64 0.84 -5.92
N GLY A 82 -9.45 1.79 -4.98
CA GLY A 82 -8.14 2.05 -4.40
C GLY A 82 -7.60 0.85 -3.61
N TRP A 83 -8.46 0.13 -2.88
CA TRP A 83 -8.05 -1.07 -2.14
C TRP A 83 -7.71 -2.24 -3.06
N ILE A 84 -8.50 -2.46 -4.12
CA ILE A 84 -8.19 -3.46 -5.16
C ILE A 84 -6.81 -3.19 -5.75
N ALA A 85 -6.55 -1.95 -6.19
CA ALA A 85 -5.26 -1.57 -6.76
C ALA A 85 -4.08 -1.73 -5.78
N LYS A 86 -4.32 -1.55 -4.47
CA LYS A 86 -3.31 -1.70 -3.42
C LYS A 86 -3.03 -3.15 -3.05
N LEU A 87 -4.03 -4.02 -3.16
CA LEU A 87 -3.95 -5.42 -2.76
C LEU A 87 -3.55 -6.34 -3.91
N GLU A 88 -3.74 -5.89 -5.16
CA GLU A 88 -3.28 -6.60 -6.35
C GLU A 88 -1.78 -6.91 -6.25
N GLY A 89 -1.43 -8.20 -6.19
CA GLY A 89 -0.04 -8.65 -6.06
C GLY A 89 0.60 -8.47 -4.68
N ALA A 90 -0.15 -8.12 -3.63
CA ALA A 90 0.40 -7.86 -2.28
C ALA A 90 1.04 -9.10 -1.60
N GLY A 91 0.81 -10.31 -2.13
CA GLY A 91 1.60 -11.51 -1.83
C GLY A 91 1.46 -12.11 -0.42
N PHE A 92 0.52 -11.60 0.39
CA PHE A 92 0.21 -12.16 1.71
C PHE A 92 -0.99 -13.12 1.63
N GLU A 93 -1.10 -14.02 2.63
CA GLU A 93 -2.20 -14.99 2.71
C GLU A 93 -3.55 -14.28 2.84
N GLY A 94 -4.47 -14.59 1.92
CA GLY A 94 -5.80 -13.96 1.86
C GLY A 94 -5.88 -12.69 1.00
N ALA A 95 -4.78 -12.18 0.44
CA ALA A 95 -4.81 -10.98 -0.39
C ALA A 95 -5.70 -11.13 -1.65
N GLU A 96 -5.59 -12.27 -2.35
CA GLU A 96 -6.41 -12.57 -3.53
C GLU A 96 -7.89 -12.66 -3.16
N GLU A 97 -8.24 -13.41 -2.12
CA GLU A 97 -9.63 -13.57 -1.68
C GLU A 97 -10.27 -12.25 -1.21
N ILE A 98 -9.51 -11.39 -0.51
CA ILE A 98 -9.98 -10.05 -0.15
C ILE A 98 -10.22 -9.21 -1.41
N THR A 99 -9.32 -9.30 -2.39
CA THR A 99 -9.46 -8.56 -3.65
C THR A 99 -10.69 -9.00 -4.43
N ASP A 100 -10.93 -10.32 -4.53
CA ASP A 100 -12.12 -10.87 -5.20
C ASP A 100 -13.43 -10.40 -4.54
N ASN A 101 -13.51 -10.41 -3.21
CA ASN A 101 -14.71 -9.93 -2.50
C ASN A 101 -14.87 -8.40 -2.60
N LEU A 102 -13.78 -7.63 -2.75
CA LEU A 102 -13.85 -6.20 -3.03
C LEU A 102 -14.38 -5.95 -4.45
N GLU A 103 -14.01 -6.77 -5.43
CA GLU A 103 -14.57 -6.70 -6.79
C GLU A 103 -16.06 -7.04 -6.79
N GLU A 104 -16.49 -8.07 -6.06
CA GLU A 104 -17.89 -8.41 -5.87
C GLU A 104 -18.68 -7.24 -5.27
N LEU A 105 -18.18 -6.66 -4.15
CA LEU A 105 -18.82 -5.51 -3.51
C LEU A 105 -18.90 -4.29 -4.43
N ARG A 106 -17.86 -4.03 -5.23
CA ARG A 106 -17.86 -2.93 -6.20
C ARG A 106 -18.99 -3.13 -7.21
N ASP A 107 -19.12 -4.33 -7.75
CA ASP A 107 -20.07 -4.64 -8.79
C ASP A 107 -21.52 -4.53 -8.24
N GLU A 108 -21.78 -5.07 -7.04
CA GLU A 108 -23.06 -4.92 -6.33
C GLU A 108 -23.47 -3.45 -6.14
N LEU A 109 -22.51 -2.59 -5.77
CA LEU A 109 -22.75 -1.14 -5.56
C LEU A 109 -22.98 -0.36 -6.86
N GLN A 110 -22.68 -0.95 -8.01
CA GLN A 110 -22.87 -0.36 -9.34
C GLN A 110 -24.18 -0.79 -10.02
N GLU A 111 -24.90 -1.75 -9.44
CA GLU A 111 -26.18 -2.19 -9.94
C GLU A 111 -27.25 -1.07 -9.89
N ASP A 112 -28.20 -1.12 -10.83
CA ASP A 112 -29.31 -0.15 -10.88
C ASP A 112 -30.23 -0.26 -9.65
N THR A 113 -30.27 -1.44 -9.03
CA THR A 113 -31.05 -1.72 -7.81
C THR A 113 -30.17 -2.49 -6.83
N LEU A 114 -29.86 -1.85 -5.70
CA LEU A 114 -29.01 -2.43 -4.67
C LEU A 114 -29.77 -3.50 -3.87
N ASP A 115 -29.19 -4.70 -3.76
CA ASP A 115 -29.65 -5.73 -2.84
C ASP A 115 -28.86 -5.62 -1.52
N GLY A 116 -29.51 -5.06 -0.50
CA GLY A 116 -28.86 -4.87 0.80
C GLY A 116 -28.47 -6.18 1.48
N ALA A 117 -29.19 -7.28 1.25
CA ALA A 117 -28.85 -8.55 1.87
C ALA A 117 -27.58 -9.14 1.25
N GLU A 118 -27.48 -9.11 -0.08
CA GLU A 118 -26.29 -9.56 -0.83
C GLU A 118 -25.05 -8.72 -0.46
N ILE A 119 -25.18 -7.38 -0.50
CA ILE A 119 -24.14 -6.45 -0.04
C ILE A 119 -23.73 -6.72 1.40
N GLY A 120 -24.71 -7.02 2.26
CA GLY A 120 -24.47 -7.35 3.65
C GLY A 120 -23.63 -8.61 3.83
N GLU A 121 -23.91 -9.67 3.06
CA GLU A 121 -23.12 -10.91 3.10
C GLU A 121 -21.69 -10.69 2.64
N THR A 122 -21.49 -9.94 1.54
CA THR A 122 -20.16 -9.63 1.00
C THR A 122 -19.34 -8.81 2.01
N LEU A 123 -19.96 -7.85 2.69
CA LEU A 123 -19.31 -7.08 3.77
C LEU A 123 -18.95 -7.93 4.99
N VAL A 124 -19.80 -8.88 5.38
CA VAL A 124 -19.49 -9.82 6.47
C VAL A 124 -18.24 -10.63 6.13
N ARG A 125 -18.19 -11.21 4.93
CA ARG A 125 -17.02 -11.97 4.44
C ARG A 125 -15.75 -11.12 4.42
N LEU A 126 -15.84 -9.90 3.88
CA LEU A 126 -14.73 -8.95 3.89
C LEU A 126 -14.24 -8.62 5.31
N GLY A 127 -15.16 -8.46 6.26
CA GLY A 127 -14.81 -8.20 7.66
C GLY A 127 -14.08 -9.37 8.32
N GLU A 128 -14.51 -10.60 8.05
CA GLU A 128 -13.85 -11.82 8.53
C GLU A 128 -12.44 -11.97 7.94
N LEU A 129 -12.31 -11.82 6.62
CA LEU A 129 -11.03 -11.91 5.91
C LEU A 129 -10.05 -10.83 6.36
N THR A 130 -10.52 -9.59 6.52
CA THR A 130 -9.70 -8.47 7.00
C THR A 130 -9.20 -8.72 8.43
N THR A 131 -10.07 -9.26 9.28
CA THR A 131 -9.71 -9.64 10.66
C THR A 131 -8.68 -10.77 10.66
N ALA A 132 -8.83 -11.77 9.78
CA ALA A 132 -7.85 -12.84 9.63
C ALA A 132 -6.49 -12.31 9.16
N ALA A 133 -6.47 -11.43 8.15
CA ALA A 133 -5.26 -10.80 7.64
C ALA A 133 -4.52 -9.97 8.70
N ALA A 134 -5.23 -9.40 9.69
CA ALA A 134 -4.62 -8.66 10.79
C ALA A 134 -3.65 -9.51 11.62
N ALA A 135 -3.84 -10.83 11.71
CA ALA A 135 -2.95 -11.73 12.44
C ALA A 135 -1.55 -11.86 11.79
N GLY A 136 -1.45 -11.66 10.48
CA GLY A 136 -0.20 -11.67 9.72
C GLY A 136 0.44 -10.28 9.56
N ALA A 137 -0.25 -9.22 9.97
CA ALA A 137 0.20 -7.85 9.78
C ALA A 137 1.25 -7.41 10.82
N SER A 138 1.99 -6.34 10.51
CA SER A 138 2.85 -5.67 11.49
C SER A 138 2.02 -5.13 12.66
N SER A 139 2.63 -5.05 13.85
CA SER A 139 1.95 -4.53 15.06
C SER A 139 1.35 -3.13 14.89
N SER A 140 1.92 -2.28 14.05
CA SER A 140 1.39 -0.94 13.75
C SER A 140 0.11 -0.95 12.91
N SER A 141 -0.17 -2.02 12.17
CA SER A 141 -1.33 -2.15 11.28
C SER A 141 -2.40 -3.07 11.85
N GLN A 142 -2.02 -3.96 12.77
CA GLN A 142 -2.90 -4.98 13.34
C GLN A 142 -4.17 -4.37 13.96
N ASP A 143 -4.04 -3.39 14.85
CA ASP A 143 -5.20 -2.77 15.51
C ASP A 143 -6.16 -2.11 14.50
N GLY A 144 -5.62 -1.44 13.48
CA GLY A 144 -6.41 -0.81 12.43
C GLY A 144 -7.17 -1.82 11.58
N LEU A 145 -6.52 -2.94 11.22
CA LEU A 145 -7.15 -4.01 10.43
C LEU A 145 -8.22 -4.75 11.25
N MET A 146 -7.96 -5.00 12.54
CA MET A 146 -8.97 -5.57 13.45
C MET A 146 -10.20 -4.65 13.54
N GLN A 147 -9.97 -3.34 13.67
CA GLN A 147 -11.06 -2.36 13.73
C GLN A 147 -11.83 -2.29 12.41
N LEU A 148 -11.13 -2.27 11.29
CA LEU A 148 -11.74 -2.27 9.96
C LEU A 148 -12.59 -3.52 9.75
N GLY A 149 -12.04 -4.70 10.06
CA GLY A 149 -12.76 -5.97 9.96
C GLY A 149 -14.04 -5.98 10.79
N THR A 150 -13.98 -5.49 12.02
CA THR A 150 -15.17 -5.36 12.89
C THR A 150 -16.23 -4.46 12.27
N LEU A 151 -15.86 -3.27 11.78
CA LEU A 151 -16.81 -2.33 11.19
C LEU A 151 -17.50 -2.89 9.93
N LEU A 152 -16.76 -3.64 9.11
CA LEU A 152 -17.31 -4.31 7.93
C LEU A 152 -18.29 -5.41 8.32
N SER A 153 -17.92 -6.27 9.28
CA SER A 153 -18.80 -7.35 9.76
C SER A 153 -20.07 -6.81 10.41
N GLU A 154 -19.97 -5.82 11.29
CA GLU A 154 -21.13 -5.19 11.94
C GLU A 154 -22.02 -4.49 10.90
N GLY A 155 -21.43 -3.71 9.99
CA GLY A 155 -22.16 -3.03 8.93
C GLY A 155 -22.90 -4.01 8.02
N GLY A 156 -22.24 -5.11 7.63
CA GLY A 156 -22.85 -6.15 6.81
C GLY A 156 -23.98 -6.88 7.52
N ALA A 157 -23.80 -7.26 8.79
CA ALA A 157 -24.81 -7.94 9.60
C ALA A 157 -26.06 -7.08 9.85
N MET A 158 -25.91 -5.75 9.92
CA MET A 158 -27.04 -4.82 9.94
C MET A 158 -27.84 -4.85 8.63
N LEU A 159 -27.20 -5.04 7.47
CA LEU A 159 -27.85 -5.06 6.17
C LEU A 159 -28.53 -6.40 5.85
N THR A 160 -27.97 -7.52 6.32
CA THR A 160 -28.61 -8.84 6.20
C THR A 160 -29.80 -9.01 7.15
N GLY A 161 -29.95 -8.12 8.14
CA GLY A 161 -31.00 -8.20 9.16
C GLY A 161 -30.74 -9.26 10.23
N THR A 162 -29.51 -9.76 10.36
CA THR A 162 -29.13 -10.73 11.39
C THR A 162 -28.91 -10.10 12.77
N ASP A 163 -28.93 -8.76 12.88
CA ASP A 163 -28.80 -8.00 14.12
C ASP A 163 -30.09 -7.30 14.60
N ALA A 164 -31.27 -7.86 14.30
CA ALA A 164 -32.57 -7.38 14.83
C ALA A 164 -33.09 -8.22 16.01
#